data_AF-A0A7W1VP77-F1
#
_entry.id   AF-A0A7W1VP77-F1
#
_cell.length_a   1.000
_cell.length_b   1.000
_cell.length_c   1.000
_cell.angle_alpha   90.00
_cell.angle_beta   90.00
_cell.angle_gamma   90.00
#
_symmetry.space_group_name_H-M   'P 1'
#
loop_
_entity.id
_entity.type
_entity.pdbx_description
1 polymer ?
#
loop_
_entity_poly.entity_id
_entity_poly.type
_entity_poly.pdbx_seq_one_letter_code
_entity_poly.pdbx_strand_id
1 'polypeptide(L)'
;MNTFWQSVHLVMGFLKKSVFVFLAIAFTSVATAHSAPDLLFNYHFVGTGDLFKTTNAATLKNIWELPESVTLRGNVLDKLSRTPEQLFGAPVSGDSEAASLIRPLLDDLLVAESLVEVRRGTTGPGEVVIAVRLTKEQAARWDSNLQKVVTAFTKAKSANTEWEKFNGWEVKQAVTPNLIRSIWTGNWLVLGIGQNELPLQNNMLRRLASGNSPADWKGKTNWLEATIDFPRLQTWLPLGKLPLKPAMAEIALSNKDGNTRTVLRAIYPEPLNWKPQQWQIPTNIIRDPLISFTASQNFSALLKNPGVLDRTGNNPLTNQFYIWSQAQLPFMTFGAMPVKDSKTTFNQLADRLPKLFNQKLEQEKAGNIVLSTNKESIVWSGLSMIAPHLLATNEAAGQFIFAGLFPPPPSREAPPRELIEQVSSRTNLVYYDWEITQHRLGHWQMLSKMLPLLAPKRYPIAPELIAQAKTNQTVRTELSQRILHERWQSKVAPFLGNTITEVTLVAPNEIEMIRRSHIGFTGFELLYLSNWLNDPRFPLFREPSAPPQK
;
A
#
# COMPACT_ATOMS: atom_id res chain seq x y z
N MET A 1 -24.07 -38.45 20.79
CA MET A 1 -22.78 -37.74 20.89
C MET A 1 -22.78 -36.62 19.83
N ASN A 2 -23.71 -35.67 19.84
CA ASN A 2 -23.93 -34.63 20.85
C ASN A 2 -22.64 -33.97 21.36
N THR A 3 -22.41 -32.77 20.81
CA THR A 3 -22.17 -31.53 21.57
C THR A 3 -20.95 -31.54 22.50
N PHE A 4 -19.78 -31.35 21.91
CA PHE A 4 -18.66 -30.67 22.56
C PHE A 4 -17.71 -30.05 21.50
N TRP A 5 -17.59 -30.69 20.32
CA TRP A 5 -16.75 -30.23 19.21
C TRP A 5 -17.42 -29.27 18.22
N GLN A 6 -18.75 -29.10 18.29
CA GLN A 6 -19.46 -28.10 17.49
C GLN A 6 -19.52 -26.70 18.12
N SER A 7 -18.99 -26.53 19.35
CA SER A 7 -18.97 -25.24 20.06
C SER A 7 -17.61 -24.55 20.08
N VAL A 8 -16.57 -25.13 19.46
CA VAL A 8 -15.21 -24.56 19.42
C VAL A 8 -14.82 -24.10 18.00
N HIS A 9 -15.51 -24.58 16.96
CA HIS A 9 -15.26 -24.16 15.58
C HIS A 9 -16.07 -22.93 15.11
N LEU A 10 -16.99 -22.43 15.93
CA LEU A 10 -17.88 -21.31 15.56
C LEU A 10 -17.49 -19.96 16.19
N VAL A 11 -16.38 -19.89 16.94
CA VAL A 11 -15.95 -18.66 17.64
C VAL A 11 -14.50 -18.24 17.32
N MET A 12 -13.67 -19.10 16.71
CA MET A 12 -12.25 -18.77 16.44
C MET A 12 -11.82 -18.74 14.96
N GLY A 13 -12.76 -18.84 14.03
CA GLY A 13 -12.46 -18.82 12.58
C GLY A 13 -12.58 -17.47 11.88
N PHE A 14 -13.20 -16.47 12.50
CA PHE A 14 -13.70 -15.29 11.78
C PHE A 14 -13.04 -13.94 12.12
N LEU A 15 -12.08 -13.92 13.05
CA LEU A 15 -11.43 -12.68 13.55
C LEU A 15 -10.10 -12.33 12.85
N LYS A 16 -9.85 -12.84 11.64
CA LYS A 16 -8.53 -12.78 10.99
C LYS A 16 -8.30 -11.65 9.97
N LYS A 17 -9.20 -10.69 9.81
CA LYS A 17 -9.11 -9.78 8.64
C LYS A 17 -9.56 -8.37 8.96
N SER A 18 -8.75 -7.57 9.63
CA SER A 18 -9.12 -6.16 9.81
C SER A 18 -8.01 -5.21 10.19
N VAL A 19 -7.83 -4.19 9.35
CA VAL A 19 -6.84 -3.13 9.46
C VAL A 19 -7.49 -1.91 10.10
N PHE A 20 -7.49 -1.81 11.42
CA PHE A 20 -7.51 -0.50 12.07
C PHE A 20 -6.29 -0.43 12.99
N VAL A 21 -5.18 0.06 12.44
CA VAL A 21 -3.84 -0.19 12.99
C VAL A 21 -3.57 0.60 14.27
N PHE A 22 -4.41 1.54 14.71
CA PHE A 22 -4.04 2.37 15.88
C PHE A 22 -4.95 2.25 17.09
N LEU A 23 -6.26 2.07 16.92
CA LEU A 23 -7.19 1.82 18.04
C LEU A 23 -7.46 0.33 18.28
N ALA A 24 -7.29 -0.56 17.28
CA ALA A 24 -7.58 -1.99 17.45
C ALA A 24 -6.39 -2.83 17.95
N ILE A 25 -5.15 -2.37 17.74
CA ILE A 25 -3.96 -3.00 18.34
C ILE A 25 -4.05 -2.98 19.87
N ALA A 26 -4.67 -1.94 20.42
CA ALA A 26 -4.88 -1.80 21.85
C ALA A 26 -5.72 -2.92 22.49
N PHE A 27 -6.63 -3.57 21.73
CA PHE A 27 -7.59 -4.52 22.27
C PHE A 27 -7.27 -6.01 22.04
N THR A 28 -6.20 -6.39 21.32
CA THR A 28 -5.99 -7.80 20.88
C THR A 28 -4.57 -8.38 21.10
N SER A 29 -3.83 -7.99 22.14
CA SER A 29 -2.48 -8.55 22.37
C SER A 29 -2.49 -9.93 23.07
N VAL A 30 -2.27 -11.02 22.31
CA VAL A 30 -1.85 -12.35 22.81
C VAL A 30 -0.46 -12.72 22.24
N ALA A 31 0.29 -13.57 22.96
CA ALA A 31 1.72 -14.02 22.85
C ALA A 31 2.21 -14.45 21.42
N THR A 32 3.50 -14.66 21.07
CA THR A 32 4.75 -15.13 21.74
C THR A 32 6.03 -14.51 21.11
N ALA A 33 7.20 -14.85 21.70
CA ALA A 33 8.50 -14.15 21.72
C ALA A 33 9.42 -14.20 20.47
N HIS A 34 10.18 -13.11 20.28
CA HIS A 34 11.60 -13.11 19.88
C HIS A 34 12.26 -11.75 20.20
N SER A 35 13.52 -11.74 20.65
CA SER A 35 14.25 -10.57 21.14
C SER A 35 14.70 -9.63 20.01
N ALA A 36 14.06 -8.47 19.94
CA ALA A 36 14.40 -7.26 19.17
C ALA A 36 13.73 -6.06 19.92
N PRO A 37 14.16 -4.79 19.74
CA PRO A 37 13.71 -3.67 20.58
C PRO A 37 12.18 -3.61 20.70
N ASP A 38 11.68 -3.13 21.84
CA ASP A 38 10.25 -3.17 22.19
C ASP A 38 9.34 -2.47 21.15
N LEU A 39 9.87 -1.65 20.25
CA LEU A 39 9.12 -0.96 19.22
C LEU A 39 8.51 -1.93 18.20
N LEU A 40 7.20 -1.90 18.06
CA LEU A 40 6.46 -2.58 16.99
C LEU A 40 6.17 -1.63 15.84
N PHE A 41 5.76 -0.42 16.18
CA PHE A 41 5.32 0.58 15.24
C PHE A 41 5.40 1.96 15.87
N ASN A 42 5.81 2.97 15.09
CA ASN A 42 5.50 4.35 15.40
C ASN A 42 5.14 5.15 14.14
N TYR A 43 4.42 6.24 14.33
CA TYR A 43 4.41 7.34 13.37
C TYR A 43 4.35 8.68 14.09
N HIS A 44 4.86 9.70 13.41
CA HIS A 44 4.58 11.10 13.66
C HIS A 44 4.07 11.75 12.39
N PHE A 45 3.04 12.57 12.53
CA PHE A 45 2.45 13.34 11.46
C PHE A 45 2.25 14.77 11.95
N VAL A 46 2.77 15.75 11.20
CA VAL A 46 2.68 17.17 11.59
C VAL A 46 1.26 17.75 11.49
N GLY A 47 0.33 17.02 10.87
CA GLY A 47 -1.02 17.51 10.61
C GLY A 47 -1.11 18.33 9.33
N THR A 48 -2.23 18.23 8.61
CA THR A 48 -2.45 19.05 7.41
C THR A 48 -2.51 20.55 7.71
N GLY A 49 -2.87 20.92 8.94
CA GLY A 49 -2.90 22.30 9.39
C GLY A 49 -1.51 22.97 9.33
N ASP A 50 -0.45 22.26 9.71
CA ASP A 50 0.91 22.78 9.64
C ASP A 50 1.58 22.48 8.29
N LEU A 51 1.34 21.29 7.70
CA LEU A 51 1.87 20.92 6.39
C LEU A 51 1.58 21.97 5.31
N PHE A 52 0.34 22.44 5.23
CA PHE A 52 -0.12 23.36 4.19
C PHE A 52 0.13 24.85 4.47
N LYS A 53 0.82 25.18 5.58
CA LYS A 53 1.39 26.53 5.79
C LYS A 53 2.67 26.74 4.96
N THR A 54 3.32 25.65 4.53
CA THR A 54 4.56 25.72 3.75
C THR A 54 4.29 25.87 2.26
N THR A 55 5.15 26.59 1.54
CA THR A 55 5.05 26.75 0.07
C THR A 55 5.46 25.47 -0.68
N ASN A 56 6.29 24.63 -0.08
CA ASN A 56 6.78 23.39 -0.69
C ASN A 56 5.67 22.35 -0.95
N ALA A 57 4.55 22.43 -0.23
CA ALA A 57 3.42 21.51 -0.34
C ALA A 57 2.29 22.04 -1.26
N ALA A 58 2.51 23.08 -2.07
CA ALA A 58 1.45 23.74 -2.86
C ALA A 58 0.66 22.78 -3.77
N THR A 59 1.33 21.91 -4.53
CA THR A 59 0.66 20.91 -5.38
C THR A 59 -0.18 19.94 -4.56
N LEU A 60 0.38 19.43 -3.46
CA LEU A 60 -0.32 18.51 -2.55
C LEU A 60 -1.54 19.17 -1.92
N LYS A 61 -1.42 20.45 -1.54
CA LYS A 61 -2.52 21.28 -1.02
C LYS A 61 -3.64 21.43 -2.06
N ASN A 62 -3.29 21.82 -3.29
CA ASN A 62 -4.27 21.97 -4.37
C ASN A 62 -5.05 20.68 -4.61
N ILE A 63 -4.35 19.53 -4.62
CA ILE A 63 -4.99 18.22 -4.75
C ILE A 63 -5.87 17.91 -3.53
N TRP A 64 -5.42 18.22 -2.31
CA TRP A 64 -6.16 18.00 -1.07
C TRP A 64 -7.47 18.79 -0.98
N GLU A 65 -7.48 19.99 -1.56
CA GLU A 65 -8.60 20.94 -1.57
C GLU A 65 -9.60 20.71 -2.70
N LEU A 66 -9.30 19.84 -3.68
CA LEU A 66 -10.26 19.48 -4.73
C LEU A 66 -11.59 18.99 -4.12
N PRO A 67 -12.75 19.40 -4.65
CA PRO A 67 -14.05 18.93 -4.19
C PRO A 67 -14.18 17.40 -4.19
N GLU A 68 -13.58 16.74 -5.18
CA GLU A 68 -13.56 15.29 -5.30
C GLU A 68 -12.66 14.65 -4.23
N SER A 69 -11.54 15.28 -3.87
CA SER A 69 -10.67 14.84 -2.77
C SER A 69 -11.37 14.99 -1.43
N VAL A 70 -12.11 16.09 -1.21
CA VAL A 70 -12.92 16.30 -0.01
C VAL A 70 -14.00 15.23 0.12
N THR A 71 -14.69 14.93 -0.98
CA THR A 71 -15.74 13.90 -1.01
C THR A 71 -15.16 12.51 -0.74
N LEU A 72 -14.05 12.16 -1.40
CA LEU A 72 -13.36 10.89 -1.19
C LEU A 72 -12.88 10.75 0.26
N ARG A 73 -12.25 11.79 0.80
CA ARG A 73 -11.79 11.84 2.19
C ARG A 73 -12.95 11.64 3.17
N GLY A 74 -14.07 12.35 2.98
CA GLY A 74 -15.27 12.17 3.80
C GLY A 74 -15.75 10.72 3.81
N ASN A 75 -15.85 10.10 2.63
CA ASN A 75 -16.24 8.69 2.52
C ASN A 75 -15.27 7.72 3.23
N VAL A 76 -13.97 7.96 3.11
CA VAL A 76 -12.94 7.15 3.79
C VAL A 76 -13.07 7.30 5.31
N LEU A 77 -13.23 8.52 5.81
CA LEU A 77 -13.39 8.78 7.25
C LEU A 77 -14.68 8.17 7.82
N ASP A 78 -15.78 8.16 7.06
CA ASP A 78 -17.03 7.50 7.45
C ASP A 78 -16.90 5.98 7.52
N LYS A 79 -16.10 5.37 6.63
CA LYS A 79 -15.79 3.93 6.70
C LYS A 79 -14.90 3.63 7.91
N LEU A 80 -13.89 4.47 8.15
CA LEU A 80 -13.00 4.35 9.31
C LEU A 80 -13.74 4.47 10.64
N SER A 81 -14.71 5.39 10.75
CA SER A 81 -15.46 5.60 11.99
C SER A 81 -16.31 4.39 12.39
N ARG A 82 -16.75 3.58 11.42
CA ARG A 82 -17.52 2.35 11.63
C ARG A 82 -16.67 1.11 11.85
N THR A 83 -15.34 1.21 11.64
CA THR A 83 -14.46 0.04 11.68
C THR A 83 -14.42 -0.65 13.05
N PRO A 84 -14.44 0.05 14.20
CA PRO A 84 -14.47 -0.60 15.51
C PRO A 84 -15.64 -1.57 15.69
N GLU A 85 -16.82 -1.25 15.17
CA GLU A 85 -17.98 -2.15 15.27
C GLU A 85 -17.80 -3.41 14.43
N GLN A 86 -17.28 -3.24 13.21
CA GLN A 86 -16.98 -4.36 12.30
C GLN A 86 -15.95 -5.32 12.91
N LEU A 87 -15.05 -4.79 13.73
CA LEU A 87 -13.97 -5.51 14.40
C LEU A 87 -14.40 -6.22 15.67
N PHE A 88 -15.16 -5.54 16.52
CA PHE A 88 -15.50 -6.01 17.87
C PHE A 88 -16.91 -6.58 17.98
N GLY A 89 -17.68 -6.61 16.88
CA GLY A 89 -18.95 -7.34 16.78
C GLY A 89 -20.09 -6.79 17.62
N ALA A 90 -20.01 -5.52 18.06
CA ALA A 90 -21.08 -4.87 18.80
C ALA A 90 -22.18 -4.42 17.82
N PRO A 91 -23.43 -4.92 17.91
CA PRO A 91 -24.54 -4.33 17.20
C PRO A 91 -24.93 -3.05 17.94
N VAL A 92 -24.57 -1.89 17.38
CA VAL A 92 -25.33 -0.68 17.66
C VAL A 92 -26.35 -0.57 16.52
N SER A 93 -27.58 -0.97 16.83
CA SER A 93 -28.71 -0.90 15.89
C SER A 93 -28.94 0.54 15.43
N GLY A 94 -28.86 0.78 14.10
CA GLY A 94 -29.25 2.03 13.43
C GLY A 94 -28.37 3.23 13.77
N ASP A 95 -27.57 3.71 12.80
CA ASP A 95 -26.61 4.82 12.99
C ASP A 95 -25.82 4.73 14.30
N SER A 96 -24.84 3.83 14.32
CA SER A 96 -23.88 3.66 15.40
C SER A 96 -23.54 4.95 16.15
N GLU A 97 -23.96 5.03 17.42
CA GLU A 97 -23.56 6.10 18.34
C GLU A 97 -22.02 6.17 18.42
N ALA A 98 -21.31 5.04 18.38
CA ALA A 98 -19.85 5.02 18.40
C ALA A 98 -19.22 5.65 17.14
N ALA A 99 -19.74 5.35 15.96
CA ALA A 99 -19.22 5.91 14.72
C ALA A 99 -19.41 7.44 14.66
N SER A 100 -20.55 7.95 15.13
CA SER A 100 -20.78 9.40 15.21
C SER A 100 -19.86 10.10 16.23
N LEU A 101 -19.49 9.41 17.32
CA LEU A 101 -18.51 9.89 18.30
C LEU A 101 -17.07 9.85 17.77
N ILE A 102 -16.71 8.84 16.97
CA ILE A 102 -15.35 8.67 16.43
C ILE A 102 -15.08 9.59 15.24
N ARG A 103 -16.07 9.78 14.36
CA ARG A 103 -15.93 10.54 13.11
C ARG A 103 -15.27 11.93 13.27
N PRO A 104 -15.67 12.79 14.24
CA PRO A 104 -15.01 14.08 14.42
C PRO A 104 -13.58 13.97 14.98
N LEU A 105 -13.23 12.90 15.70
CA LEU A 105 -11.86 12.67 16.16
C LEU A 105 -10.94 12.35 14.98
N LEU A 106 -11.45 11.64 13.98
CA LEU A 106 -10.73 11.37 12.74
C LEU A 106 -10.50 12.64 11.91
N ASP A 107 -11.44 13.59 11.90
CA ASP A 107 -11.22 14.91 11.27
C ASP A 107 -10.06 15.64 11.94
N ASP A 108 -10.06 15.67 13.27
CA ASP A 108 -8.99 16.33 14.02
C ASP A 108 -7.63 15.67 13.74
N LEU A 109 -7.54 14.34 13.71
CA LEU A 109 -6.29 13.61 13.42
C LEU A 109 -5.68 13.95 12.06
N LEU A 110 -6.48 14.34 11.07
CA LEU A 110 -5.95 14.77 9.79
C LEU A 110 -5.35 16.17 9.83
N VAL A 111 -5.85 17.03 10.72
CA VAL A 111 -5.45 18.44 10.80
C VAL A 111 -4.36 18.67 11.84
N ALA A 112 -4.50 18.00 12.97
CA ALA A 112 -3.64 18.12 14.14
C ALA A 112 -2.34 17.35 13.98
N GLU A 113 -1.30 17.87 14.64
CA GLU A 113 -0.09 17.11 14.90
C GLU A 113 -0.44 15.89 15.76
N SER A 114 0.02 14.71 15.33
CA SER A 114 -0.28 13.46 15.99
C SER A 114 0.91 12.50 15.98
N LEU A 115 0.91 11.65 16.99
CA LEU A 115 1.92 10.63 17.22
C LEU A 115 1.21 9.36 17.67
N VAL A 116 1.66 8.22 17.16
CA VAL A 116 1.35 6.92 17.75
C VAL A 116 2.63 6.14 17.95
N GLU A 117 2.74 5.49 19.11
CA GLU A 117 3.81 4.56 19.40
C GLU A 117 3.22 3.30 20.04
N VAL A 118 3.61 2.15 19.48
CA VAL A 118 3.21 0.82 19.93
C VAL A 118 4.47 0.08 20.33
N ARG A 119 4.55 -0.27 21.62
CA ARG A 119 5.63 -1.08 22.15
C ARG A 119 5.11 -2.37 22.75
N ARG A 120 5.93 -3.40 22.70
CA ARG A 120 5.70 -4.68 23.36
C ARG A 120 7.03 -5.34 23.68
N GLY A 121 7.24 -5.73 24.92
CA GLY A 121 8.35 -6.61 25.28
C GLY A 121 8.16 -8.04 24.79
N THR A 122 9.20 -8.87 24.84
CA THR A 122 9.09 -10.30 24.53
C THR A 122 8.30 -11.08 25.58
N THR A 123 8.35 -10.61 26.83
CA THR A 123 7.75 -11.25 28.01
C THR A 123 6.76 -10.33 28.74
N GLY A 124 6.76 -9.03 28.44
CA GLY A 124 5.91 -8.02 29.06
C GLY A 124 4.64 -7.68 28.27
N PRO A 125 3.66 -7.05 28.91
CA PRO A 125 2.47 -6.55 28.23
C PRO A 125 2.81 -5.44 27.23
N GLY A 126 2.01 -5.33 26.16
CA GLY A 126 2.15 -4.24 25.20
C GLY A 126 1.56 -2.93 25.74
N GLU A 127 2.08 -1.81 25.26
CA GLU A 127 1.55 -0.47 25.52
C GLU A 127 1.40 0.28 24.20
N VAL A 128 0.27 0.96 24.05
CA VAL A 128 -0.03 1.89 22.96
C VAL A 128 -0.14 3.28 23.54
N VAL A 129 0.54 4.25 22.93
CA VAL A 129 0.38 5.67 23.22
C VAL A 129 -0.03 6.41 21.96
N ILE A 130 -1.09 7.21 22.09
CA ILE A 130 -1.57 8.13 21.07
C ILE A 130 -1.49 9.53 21.66
N ALA A 131 -0.71 10.42 21.04
CA ALA A 131 -0.66 11.82 21.43
C ALA A 131 -1.18 12.69 20.28
N VAL A 132 -2.06 13.64 20.60
CA VAL A 132 -2.66 14.54 19.60
C VAL A 132 -2.67 15.96 20.14
N ARG A 133 -2.23 16.90 19.32
CA ARG A 133 -2.20 18.32 19.66
C ARG A 133 -3.52 19.00 19.31
N LEU A 134 -4.26 19.40 20.32
CA LEU A 134 -5.66 19.85 20.20
C LEU A 134 -5.86 21.26 20.77
N THR A 135 -6.82 22.00 20.23
CA THR A 135 -7.36 23.19 20.90
C THR A 135 -8.21 22.78 22.10
N LYS A 136 -8.59 23.75 22.96
CA LYS A 136 -9.42 23.48 24.14
C LYS A 136 -10.80 22.90 23.76
N GLU A 137 -11.38 23.37 22.67
CA GLU A 137 -12.69 22.92 22.17
C GLU A 137 -12.62 21.50 21.61
N GLN A 138 -11.55 21.21 20.84
CA GLN A 138 -11.29 19.86 20.35
C GLN A 138 -11.03 18.91 21.53
N ALA A 139 -10.27 19.36 22.52
CA ALA A 139 -9.94 18.59 23.70
C ALA A 139 -11.19 18.12 24.49
N ALA A 140 -12.11 19.04 24.77
CA ALA A 140 -13.36 18.71 25.45
C ALA A 140 -14.20 17.68 24.68
N ARG A 141 -14.25 17.79 23.35
CA ARG A 141 -14.92 16.80 22.49
C ARG A 141 -14.22 15.45 22.52
N TRP A 142 -12.89 15.42 22.45
CA TRP A 142 -12.10 14.20 22.53
C TRP A 142 -12.35 13.47 23.85
N ASP A 143 -12.32 14.17 24.98
CA ASP A 143 -12.60 13.59 26.28
C ASP A 143 -14.00 12.99 26.36
N SER A 144 -15.03 13.77 25.99
CA SER A 144 -16.40 13.28 26.05
C SER A 144 -16.62 12.07 25.13
N ASN A 145 -16.08 12.11 23.91
CA ASN A 145 -16.34 11.06 22.92
C ASN A 145 -15.55 9.80 23.26
N LEU A 146 -14.28 9.92 23.64
CA LEU A 146 -13.45 8.76 24.00
C LEU A 146 -13.98 8.07 25.25
N GLN A 147 -14.43 8.80 26.28
CA GLN A 147 -15.04 8.17 27.46
C GLN A 147 -16.28 7.35 27.09
N LYS A 148 -17.20 7.91 26.30
CA LYS A 148 -18.40 7.20 25.84
C LYS A 148 -18.05 5.97 25.01
N VAL A 149 -17.12 6.11 24.07
CA VAL A 149 -16.65 5.02 23.20
C VAL A 149 -16.00 3.92 24.04
N VAL A 150 -15.05 4.25 24.92
CA VAL A 150 -14.35 3.28 25.76
C VAL A 150 -15.32 2.59 26.72
N THR A 151 -16.23 3.32 27.37
CA THR A 151 -17.24 2.71 28.24
C THR A 151 -18.19 1.79 27.47
N ALA A 152 -18.60 2.15 26.26
CA ALA A 152 -19.43 1.28 25.41
C ALA A 152 -18.71 -0.04 25.07
N PHE A 153 -17.42 0.02 24.73
CA PHE A 153 -16.64 -1.17 24.36
C PHE A 153 -16.22 -2.04 25.56
N THR A 154 -15.79 -1.42 26.66
CA THR A 154 -15.27 -2.12 27.85
C THR A 154 -16.36 -2.53 28.83
N LYS A 155 -17.54 -1.88 28.78
CA LYS A 155 -18.58 -1.92 29.83
C LYS A 155 -18.07 -1.45 31.20
N ALA A 156 -16.90 -0.82 31.27
CA ALA A 156 -16.31 -0.27 32.47
C ALA A 156 -16.53 1.26 32.53
N LYS A 157 -16.69 1.79 33.74
CA LYS A 157 -16.89 3.23 33.97
C LYS A 157 -15.55 3.96 33.90
N SER A 158 -15.55 5.14 33.30
CA SER A 158 -14.44 6.09 33.46
C SER A 158 -14.46 6.71 34.86
N ALA A 159 -13.28 7.02 35.37
CA ALA A 159 -13.07 7.78 36.58
C ALA A 159 -12.06 8.88 36.31
N ASN A 160 -12.22 10.04 36.96
CA ASN A 160 -11.20 11.07 36.95
C ASN A 160 -9.90 10.53 37.58
N THR A 161 -8.77 10.91 37.03
CA THR A 161 -7.46 10.53 37.53
C THR A 161 -6.52 11.72 37.44
N GLU A 162 -5.55 11.73 38.34
CA GLU A 162 -4.44 12.66 38.32
C GLU A 162 -3.15 11.84 38.28
N TRP A 163 -2.27 12.16 37.34
CA TRP A 163 -0.95 11.56 37.28
C TRP A 163 0.11 12.66 37.36
N GLU A 164 0.94 12.59 38.40
CA GLU A 164 1.80 13.69 38.83
C GLU A 164 0.98 14.97 39.10
N LYS A 165 0.99 15.93 38.17
CA LYS A 165 0.22 17.19 38.23
C LYS A 165 -0.78 17.34 37.09
N PHE A 166 -0.95 16.28 36.30
CA PHE A 166 -1.71 16.30 35.06
C PHE A 166 -3.05 15.59 35.29
N ASN A 167 -4.12 16.26 34.88
CA ASN A 167 -5.48 15.77 35.04
C ASN A 167 -5.92 14.97 33.81
N GLY A 168 -6.83 14.04 34.03
CA GLY A 168 -7.51 13.32 32.97
C GLY A 168 -8.48 12.29 33.51
N TRP A 169 -8.66 11.21 32.77
CA TRP A 169 -9.54 10.12 33.16
C TRP A 169 -8.91 8.76 32.84
N GLU A 170 -9.33 7.73 33.56
CA GLU A 170 -8.93 6.36 33.31
C GLU A 170 -10.12 5.41 33.37
N VAL A 171 -9.96 4.28 32.70
CA VAL A 171 -10.82 3.11 32.77
C VAL A 171 -9.95 1.94 33.18
N LYS A 172 -10.32 1.30 34.29
CA LYS A 172 -9.71 0.06 34.78
C LYS A 172 -10.71 -1.08 34.62
N GLN A 173 -10.24 -2.22 34.13
CA GLN A 173 -11.09 -3.40 33.92
C GLN A 173 -10.35 -4.70 34.25
N ALA A 174 -11.07 -5.80 34.39
CA ALA A 174 -10.48 -7.10 34.73
C ALA A 174 -9.83 -7.83 33.53
N VAL A 175 -10.14 -7.39 32.30
CA VAL A 175 -9.66 -8.01 31.06
C VAL A 175 -8.58 -7.16 30.40
N THR A 176 -7.73 -7.79 29.59
CA THR A 176 -6.69 -7.11 28.82
C THR A 176 -7.29 -6.34 27.63
N PRO A 177 -6.88 -5.08 27.37
CA PRO A 177 -6.01 -4.21 28.17
C PRO A 177 -6.69 -3.77 29.47
N ASN A 178 -6.04 -3.89 30.62
CA ASN A 178 -6.71 -3.64 31.90
C ASN A 178 -6.70 -2.16 32.34
N LEU A 179 -5.93 -1.31 31.64
CA LEU A 179 -5.82 0.11 31.89
C LEU A 179 -5.84 0.91 30.58
N ILE A 180 -6.80 1.84 30.50
CA ILE A 180 -6.88 2.88 29.48
C ILE A 180 -6.87 4.21 30.22
N ARG A 181 -6.01 5.15 29.86
CA ARG A 181 -5.90 6.44 30.54
C ARG A 181 -5.66 7.56 29.54
N SER A 182 -6.43 8.63 29.63
CA SER A 182 -6.21 9.87 28.90
C SER A 182 -5.74 10.94 29.87
N ILE A 183 -4.63 11.62 29.56
CA ILE A 183 -4.08 12.71 30.37
C ILE A 183 -3.79 13.93 29.49
N TRP A 184 -3.99 15.11 30.05
CA TRP A 184 -3.71 16.39 29.40
C TRP A 184 -2.39 17.01 29.84
N THR A 185 -1.60 17.48 28.88
CA THR A 185 -0.41 18.30 29.14
C THR A 185 -0.26 19.40 28.09
N GLY A 186 -0.34 20.67 28.52
CA GLY A 186 -0.38 21.80 27.59
C GLY A 186 -1.54 21.68 26.60
N ASN A 187 -1.22 21.65 25.30
CA ASN A 187 -2.21 21.46 24.22
C ASN A 187 -2.25 20.00 23.72
N TRP A 188 -1.76 19.04 24.50
CA TRP A 188 -1.70 17.63 24.09
C TRP A 188 -2.66 16.78 24.91
N LEU A 189 -3.49 16.02 24.20
CA LEU A 189 -4.11 14.81 24.74
C LEU A 189 -3.11 13.67 24.58
N VAL A 190 -2.86 12.91 25.64
CA VAL A 190 -2.08 11.68 25.56
C VAL A 190 -2.93 10.52 26.08
N LEU A 191 -3.35 9.64 25.18
CA LEU A 191 -4.06 8.41 25.48
C LEU A 191 -3.06 7.26 25.58
N GLY A 192 -3.03 6.59 26.73
CA GLY A 192 -2.25 5.37 26.96
C GLY A 192 -3.19 4.18 27.12
N ILE A 193 -2.82 3.05 26.52
CA ILE A 193 -3.56 1.79 26.61
C ILE A 193 -2.55 0.66 26.88
N GLY A 194 -2.73 -0.06 27.97
CA GLY A 194 -1.74 -1.03 28.42
C GLY A 194 -2.21 -1.87 29.60
N GLN A 195 -1.25 -2.24 30.47
CA GLN A 195 -1.48 -3.16 31.58
C GLN A 195 -0.86 -2.64 32.87
N ASN A 196 -1.66 -2.47 33.92
CA ASN A 196 -1.32 -2.02 35.27
C ASN A 196 -0.65 -0.64 35.35
N GLU A 197 0.35 -0.39 34.51
CA GLU A 197 1.14 0.81 34.36
C GLU A 197 1.21 1.23 32.89
N LEU A 198 1.56 2.50 32.67
CA LEU A 198 1.70 3.11 31.35
C LEU A 198 3.01 3.90 31.24
N PRO A 199 4.19 3.23 31.32
CA PRO A 199 5.49 3.88 31.27
C PRO A 199 5.74 4.66 29.98
N LEU A 200 5.27 4.18 28.82
CA LEU A 200 5.40 4.92 27.55
C LEU A 200 4.60 6.22 27.61
N GLN A 201 3.37 6.18 28.13
CA GLN A 201 2.54 7.38 28.29
C GLN A 201 3.19 8.37 29.25
N ASN A 202 3.70 7.88 30.39
CA ASN A 202 4.35 8.68 31.41
C ASN A 202 5.58 9.43 30.84
N ASN A 203 6.41 8.72 30.08
CA ASN A 203 7.59 9.31 29.43
C ASN A 203 7.19 10.36 28.38
N MET A 204 6.15 10.10 27.59
CA MET A 204 5.60 11.05 26.64
C MET A 204 5.11 12.33 27.33
N LEU A 205 4.33 12.18 28.40
CA LEU A 205 3.79 13.30 29.17
C LEU A 205 4.90 14.19 29.75
N ARG A 206 5.95 13.60 30.35
CA ARG A 206 7.10 14.36 30.89
C ARG A 206 7.87 15.10 29.79
N ARG A 207 8.05 14.47 28.63
CA ARG A 207 8.73 15.07 27.48
C ARG A 207 7.96 16.28 26.98
N LEU A 208 6.65 16.13 26.74
CA LEU A 208 5.76 17.20 26.30
C LEU A 208 5.67 18.34 27.32
N ALA A 209 5.59 18.02 28.62
CA ALA A 209 5.55 19.01 29.69
C ALA A 209 6.83 19.86 29.79
N SER A 210 7.96 19.33 29.32
CA SER A 210 9.25 20.04 29.29
C SER A 210 9.41 20.92 28.05
N GLY A 211 8.40 21.00 27.17
CA GLY A 211 8.45 21.75 25.92
C GLY A 211 9.29 21.09 24.82
N ASN A 212 9.72 19.84 25.02
CA ASN A 212 10.45 19.07 24.02
C ASN A 212 9.51 18.57 22.91
N SER A 213 10.08 18.30 21.74
CA SER A 213 9.38 17.61 20.65
C SER A 213 8.78 16.29 21.16
N PRO A 214 7.57 15.88 20.70
CA PRO A 214 6.96 14.60 21.08
C PRO A 214 7.89 13.40 20.80
N ALA A 215 8.76 13.48 19.79
CA ALA A 215 9.81 12.50 19.59
C ALA A 215 11.08 13.04 18.91
N ASP A 216 12.14 12.23 18.99
CA ASP A 216 13.49 12.50 18.47
C ASP A 216 13.57 12.08 17.00
N TRP A 217 12.81 12.77 16.13
CA TRP A 217 12.68 12.44 14.71
C TRP A 217 13.90 12.85 13.88
N LYS A 218 14.23 12.03 12.88
CA LYS A 218 15.52 12.12 12.17
C LYS A 218 15.57 13.31 11.22
N GLY A 219 14.44 13.78 10.68
CA GLY A 219 14.39 14.89 9.73
C GLY A 219 13.49 16.04 10.17
N LYS A 220 14.09 17.19 10.50
CA LYS A 220 13.37 18.43 10.85
C LYS A 220 12.40 18.95 9.77
N THR A 221 12.52 18.46 8.54
CA THR A 221 11.68 18.85 7.39
C THR A 221 10.65 17.80 6.99
N ASN A 222 10.65 16.63 7.65
CA ASN A 222 9.70 15.58 7.35
C ASN A 222 8.36 15.92 8.00
N TRP A 223 7.29 15.79 7.23
CA TRP A 223 5.93 16.00 7.73
C TRP A 223 5.26 14.69 8.15
N LEU A 224 5.81 13.55 7.73
CA LEU A 224 5.46 12.23 8.25
C LEU A 224 6.72 11.38 8.39
N GLU A 225 6.88 10.76 9.54
CA GLU A 225 7.87 9.70 9.77
C GLU A 225 7.17 8.48 10.36
N ALA A 226 7.59 7.28 9.98
CA ALA A 226 7.07 6.04 10.56
C ALA A 226 8.13 4.94 10.58
N THR A 227 8.10 4.13 11.62
CA THR A 227 8.94 2.94 11.77
C THR A 227 8.06 1.71 11.99
N ILE A 228 8.38 0.61 11.32
CA ILE A 228 7.54 -0.58 11.24
C ILE A 228 8.41 -1.82 11.46
N ASP A 229 8.15 -2.59 12.52
CA ASP A 229 8.68 -3.95 12.68
C ASP A 229 7.78 -4.95 11.94
N PHE A 230 8.24 -5.41 10.79
CA PHE A 230 7.44 -6.25 9.90
C PHE A 230 7.13 -7.65 10.47
N PRO A 231 8.13 -8.42 10.96
CA PRO A 231 7.89 -9.77 11.50
C PRO A 231 6.94 -9.78 12.69
N ARG A 232 6.98 -8.76 13.55
CA ARG A 232 6.11 -8.73 14.72
C ARG A 232 4.72 -8.23 14.36
N LEU A 233 4.61 -7.26 13.44
CA LEU A 233 3.31 -6.76 12.98
C LEU A 233 2.50 -7.74 12.12
N GLN A 234 3.13 -8.74 11.51
CA GLN A 234 2.42 -9.74 10.69
C GLN A 234 1.36 -10.55 11.46
N THR A 235 1.42 -10.52 12.79
CA THR A 235 0.39 -11.14 13.66
C THR A 235 -0.94 -10.38 13.62
N TRP A 236 -0.91 -9.07 13.38
CA TRP A 236 -2.09 -8.21 13.31
C TRP A 236 -2.45 -7.80 11.88
N LEU A 237 -1.46 -7.77 11.00
CA LEU A 237 -1.62 -7.33 9.61
C LEU A 237 -1.28 -8.46 8.64
N PRO A 238 -1.94 -8.55 7.48
CA PRO A 238 -1.68 -9.59 6.47
C PRO A 238 -0.34 -9.40 5.72
N LEU A 239 0.68 -8.86 6.38
CA LEU A 239 2.04 -8.63 5.87
C LEU A 239 2.73 -9.95 5.50
N GLY A 240 2.27 -11.08 6.05
CA GLY A 240 2.73 -12.43 5.70
C GLY A 240 2.62 -12.77 4.21
N LYS A 241 1.76 -12.10 3.45
CA LYS A 241 1.61 -12.30 1.99
C LYS A 241 2.46 -11.36 1.13
N LEU A 242 3.05 -10.33 1.71
CA LEU A 242 3.92 -9.42 0.96
C LEU A 242 5.16 -10.18 0.46
N PRO A 243 5.57 -9.99 -0.80
CA PRO A 243 6.73 -10.70 -1.35
C PRO A 243 8.05 -10.23 -0.72
N LEU A 244 8.09 -8.95 -0.30
CA LEU A 244 9.19 -8.36 0.47
C LEU A 244 9.00 -8.65 1.95
N LYS A 245 10.10 -9.00 2.62
CA LYS A 245 10.15 -9.37 4.05
C LYS A 245 11.30 -8.66 4.79
N PRO A 246 11.30 -7.32 4.84
CA PRO A 246 12.23 -6.63 5.72
C PRO A 246 11.97 -7.03 7.18
N ALA A 247 12.99 -6.92 8.04
CA ALA A 247 12.84 -6.96 9.48
C ALA A 247 12.25 -5.63 9.98
N MET A 248 12.74 -4.52 9.46
CA MET A 248 12.27 -3.18 9.80
C MET A 248 12.12 -2.34 8.54
N ALA A 249 11.14 -1.44 8.51
CA ALA A 249 11.14 -0.34 7.57
C ALA A 249 10.96 1.01 8.24
N GLU A 250 11.71 1.99 7.75
CA GLU A 250 11.59 3.40 8.11
C GLU A 250 11.03 4.16 6.90
N ILE A 251 10.00 4.96 7.11
CA ILE A 251 9.33 5.77 6.10
C ILE A 251 9.47 7.23 6.51
N ALA A 252 9.84 8.09 5.56
CA ALA A 252 9.85 9.53 5.75
C ALA A 252 9.26 10.23 4.52
N LEU A 253 8.34 11.17 4.76
CA LEU A 253 7.74 12.02 3.73
C LEU A 253 8.10 13.47 3.99
N SER A 254 8.57 14.15 2.95
CA SER A 254 8.87 15.59 2.95
C SER A 254 8.39 16.22 1.65
N ASN A 255 8.34 17.55 1.60
CA ASN A 255 8.04 18.27 0.37
C ASN A 255 9.19 19.18 -0.04
N LYS A 256 9.47 19.22 -1.34
CA LYS A 256 10.46 20.10 -1.95
C LYS A 256 10.06 20.39 -3.40
N ASP A 257 10.14 21.65 -3.81
CA ASP A 257 9.88 22.09 -5.19
C ASP A 257 8.53 21.59 -5.73
N GLY A 258 7.47 21.71 -4.92
CA GLY A 258 6.11 21.28 -5.25
C GLY A 258 5.91 19.76 -5.36
N ASN A 259 6.93 18.95 -5.03
CA ASN A 259 6.88 17.49 -5.04
C ASN A 259 6.93 16.94 -3.63
N THR A 260 6.26 15.81 -3.44
CA THR A 260 6.41 14.92 -2.28
C THR A 260 7.60 13.99 -2.53
N ARG A 261 8.58 14.06 -1.63
CA ARG A 261 9.69 13.14 -1.54
C ARG A 261 9.36 12.05 -0.53
N THR A 262 9.31 10.81 -1.01
CA THR A 262 9.16 9.61 -0.18
C THR A 262 10.51 8.95 -0.03
N VAL A 263 10.90 8.64 1.20
CA VAL A 263 12.07 7.82 1.51
C VAL A 263 11.58 6.61 2.29
N LEU A 264 11.96 5.42 1.83
CA LEU A 264 11.72 4.15 2.51
C LEU A 264 13.06 3.43 2.67
N ARG A 265 13.48 3.18 3.91
CA ARG A 265 14.60 2.29 4.21
C ARG A 265 14.06 0.97 4.67
N ALA A 266 14.49 -0.12 4.03
CA ALA A 266 14.09 -1.47 4.40
C ALA A 266 15.32 -2.25 4.81
N ILE A 267 15.35 -2.67 6.08
CA ILE A 267 16.43 -3.44 6.67
C ILE A 267 16.00 -4.90 6.71
N TYR A 268 16.78 -5.78 6.10
CA TYR A 268 16.54 -7.21 6.02
C TYR A 268 17.26 -7.95 7.15
N PRO A 269 16.71 -9.09 7.61
CA PRO A 269 17.31 -9.88 8.69
C PRO A 269 18.67 -10.47 8.29
N GLU A 270 18.85 -10.79 7.01
CA GLU A 270 20.07 -11.37 6.45
C GLU A 270 20.58 -10.52 5.28
N PRO A 271 21.88 -10.57 4.97
CA PRO A 271 22.43 -9.98 3.76
C PRO A 271 21.69 -10.47 2.52
N LEU A 272 21.32 -9.53 1.66
CA LEU A 272 20.69 -9.79 0.38
C LEU A 272 21.73 -10.41 -0.56
N ASN A 273 21.39 -11.53 -1.21
CA ASN A 273 22.22 -12.11 -2.28
C ASN A 273 22.06 -11.34 -3.60
N TRP A 274 22.00 -10.02 -3.52
CA TRP A 274 21.96 -9.13 -4.66
C TRP A 274 23.39 -8.84 -5.11
N LYS A 275 23.62 -8.90 -6.42
CA LYS A 275 24.92 -8.63 -7.03
C LYS A 275 24.71 -7.73 -8.23
N PRO A 276 25.52 -6.68 -8.39
CA PRO A 276 25.41 -5.80 -9.54
C PRO A 276 25.88 -6.52 -10.80
N GLN A 277 25.28 -6.14 -11.91
CA GLN A 277 25.60 -6.59 -13.24
C GLN A 277 25.84 -5.37 -14.13
N GLN A 278 26.61 -5.55 -15.21
CA GLN A 278 26.75 -4.49 -16.20
C GLN A 278 25.43 -4.33 -16.96
N TRP A 279 24.87 -3.13 -16.95
CA TRP A 279 23.61 -2.82 -17.63
C TRP A 279 23.69 -3.08 -19.15
N GLN A 280 22.77 -3.91 -19.65
CA GLN A 280 22.57 -4.21 -21.08
C GLN A 280 21.25 -3.57 -21.52
N ILE A 281 21.26 -2.25 -21.69
CA ILE A 281 20.04 -1.49 -22.00
C ILE A 281 19.74 -1.62 -23.51
N PRO A 282 18.53 -2.04 -23.91
CA PRO A 282 18.23 -2.32 -25.31
C PRO A 282 17.81 -1.04 -26.06
N THR A 283 18.78 -0.16 -26.30
CA THR A 283 18.56 1.19 -26.86
C THR A 283 18.06 1.20 -28.30
N ASN A 284 18.14 0.08 -29.06
CA ASN A 284 17.61 0.02 -30.42
C ASN A 284 16.18 -0.52 -30.51
N ILE A 285 15.53 -0.94 -29.42
CA ILE A 285 14.08 -1.25 -29.38
C ILE A 285 13.28 -0.28 -28.53
N ILE A 286 13.91 0.38 -27.56
CA ILE A 286 13.27 1.47 -26.84
C ILE A 286 13.18 2.67 -27.79
N ARG A 287 12.00 3.25 -27.90
CA ARG A 287 11.69 4.33 -28.85
C ARG A 287 10.89 5.42 -28.18
N ASP A 288 11.16 6.66 -28.55
CA ASP A 288 10.34 7.81 -28.16
C ASP A 288 9.08 7.95 -29.04
N PRO A 289 8.05 8.66 -28.53
CA PRO A 289 7.90 9.28 -27.20
C PRO A 289 7.57 8.32 -26.05
N LEU A 290 8.42 8.28 -25.02
CA LEU A 290 8.19 7.53 -23.79
C LEU A 290 7.29 8.28 -22.79
N ILE A 291 6.45 7.53 -22.08
CA ILE A 291 5.69 7.99 -20.90
C ILE A 291 6.05 7.22 -19.63
N SER A 292 6.81 6.13 -19.77
CA SER A 292 7.44 5.45 -18.64
C SER A 292 8.64 4.63 -19.09
N PHE A 293 9.57 4.43 -18.16
CA PHE A 293 10.72 3.56 -18.31
C PHE A 293 11.12 3.00 -16.95
N THR A 294 11.19 1.69 -16.89
CA THR A 294 11.60 0.92 -15.72
C THR A 294 12.81 0.09 -16.10
N ALA A 295 13.83 0.10 -15.25
CA ALA A 295 15.00 -0.78 -15.35
C ALA A 295 15.26 -1.41 -13.99
N SER A 296 15.54 -2.70 -13.96
CA SER A 296 15.89 -3.39 -12.72
C SER A 296 16.87 -4.52 -13.01
N GLN A 297 17.61 -4.93 -11.98
CA GLN A 297 18.53 -6.05 -12.05
C GLN A 297 18.46 -6.89 -10.77
N ASN A 298 18.43 -8.21 -10.93
CA ASN A 298 18.39 -9.21 -9.86
C ASN A 298 17.36 -8.89 -8.76
N PHE A 299 16.18 -8.40 -9.16
CA PHE A 299 15.10 -8.06 -8.24
C PHE A 299 14.62 -9.25 -7.42
N SER A 300 14.77 -10.48 -7.93
CA SER A 300 14.44 -11.70 -7.21
C SER A 300 15.21 -11.86 -5.90
N ALA A 301 16.39 -11.25 -5.76
CA ALA A 301 17.15 -11.29 -4.51
C ALA A 301 16.39 -10.64 -3.33
N LEU A 302 15.40 -9.79 -3.61
CA LEU A 302 14.54 -9.18 -2.61
C LEU A 302 13.29 -10.01 -2.26
N LEU A 303 12.98 -11.05 -3.04
CA LEU A 303 11.72 -11.80 -2.98
C LEU A 303 11.95 -13.17 -2.32
N LYS A 304 11.09 -13.54 -1.35
CA LYS A 304 11.16 -14.90 -0.75
C LYS A 304 10.70 -16.03 -1.67
N ASN A 305 9.88 -15.73 -2.69
CA ASN A 305 9.36 -16.71 -3.65
C ASN A 305 9.06 -15.99 -4.98
N PRO A 306 9.88 -16.13 -6.03
CA PRO A 306 9.66 -15.45 -7.31
C PRO A 306 8.45 -15.98 -8.11
N GLY A 307 7.76 -17.02 -7.61
CA GLY A 307 6.43 -17.42 -8.05
C GLY A 307 6.42 -18.12 -9.40
N VAL A 308 5.35 -17.92 -10.18
CA VAL A 308 5.14 -18.65 -11.46
C VAL A 308 6.23 -18.36 -12.50
N LEU A 309 6.98 -17.26 -12.36
CA LEU A 309 8.04 -16.88 -13.29
C LEU A 309 9.25 -17.80 -13.22
N ASP A 310 9.54 -18.45 -12.09
CA ASP A 310 10.62 -19.44 -12.02
C ASP A 310 10.32 -20.69 -12.85
N ARG A 311 9.04 -21.06 -12.96
CA ARG A 311 8.59 -22.23 -13.72
C ARG A 311 8.78 -22.08 -15.23
N THR A 312 9.00 -20.87 -15.74
CA THR A 312 9.34 -20.65 -17.15
C THR A 312 10.79 -21.07 -17.45
N GLY A 313 11.63 -21.17 -16.41
CA GLY A 313 13.08 -21.36 -16.47
C GLY A 313 13.86 -20.20 -17.10
N ASN A 314 13.19 -19.08 -17.37
CA ASN A 314 13.79 -17.81 -17.79
C ASN A 314 13.08 -16.69 -17.01
N ASN A 315 13.38 -16.60 -15.71
CA ASN A 315 12.75 -15.60 -14.84
C ASN A 315 13.40 -14.23 -15.09
N PRO A 316 12.67 -13.22 -15.61
CA PRO A 316 13.23 -11.89 -15.83
C PRO A 316 13.68 -11.21 -14.53
N LEU A 317 13.16 -11.63 -13.37
CA LEU A 317 13.50 -11.03 -12.07
C LEU A 317 14.88 -11.46 -11.55
N THR A 318 15.46 -12.56 -12.03
CA THR A 318 16.79 -13.03 -11.60
C THR A 318 17.94 -12.34 -12.34
N ASN A 319 17.62 -11.64 -13.42
CA ASN A 319 18.57 -10.91 -14.25
C ASN A 319 18.09 -9.46 -14.39
N GLN A 320 18.44 -8.80 -15.49
CA GLN A 320 17.92 -7.49 -15.83
C GLN A 320 16.55 -7.61 -16.51
N PHE A 321 15.71 -6.60 -16.30
CA PHE A 321 14.53 -6.40 -17.13
C PHE A 321 14.28 -4.91 -17.35
N TYR A 322 13.68 -4.62 -18.50
CA TYR A 322 13.30 -3.29 -18.92
C TYR A 322 11.83 -3.31 -19.27
N ILE A 323 11.07 -2.30 -18.80
CA ILE A 323 9.67 -2.12 -19.16
C ILE A 323 9.50 -0.66 -19.54
N TRP A 324 8.81 -0.37 -20.63
CA TRP A 324 8.54 1.00 -21.02
C TRP A 324 7.15 1.13 -21.62
N SER A 325 6.68 2.36 -21.71
CA SER A 325 5.43 2.66 -22.37
C SER A 325 5.50 3.95 -23.15
N GLN A 326 4.64 4.07 -24.16
CA GLN A 326 4.60 5.22 -25.05
C GLN A 326 3.19 5.83 -25.09
N ALA A 327 3.08 7.10 -25.51
CA ALA A 327 1.85 7.89 -25.41
C ALA A 327 0.80 7.61 -26.49
N GLN A 328 1.17 7.05 -27.64
CA GLN A 328 0.35 7.10 -28.86
C GLN A 328 -0.94 6.30 -28.75
N LEU A 329 -0.90 5.14 -28.12
CA LEU A 329 -2.09 4.34 -27.83
C LEU A 329 -2.08 3.92 -26.35
N PRO A 330 -3.26 3.86 -25.72
CA PRO A 330 -3.41 3.17 -24.44
C PRO A 330 -2.78 1.79 -24.54
N PHE A 331 -2.12 1.35 -23.47
CA PHE A 331 -1.53 0.01 -23.33
C PHE A 331 -0.30 -0.29 -24.17
N MET A 332 0.25 0.67 -24.92
CA MET A 332 1.55 0.47 -25.56
C MET A 332 2.64 0.35 -24.50
N THR A 333 2.75 -0.86 -23.98
CA THR A 333 3.64 -1.31 -22.93
C THR A 333 4.46 -2.44 -23.51
N PHE A 334 5.76 -2.28 -23.40
CA PHE A 334 6.75 -3.18 -23.92
C PHE A 334 7.69 -3.58 -22.80
N GLY A 335 8.38 -4.68 -22.99
CA GLY A 335 9.47 -5.06 -22.12
C GLY A 335 10.52 -5.86 -22.85
N ALA A 336 11.69 -5.93 -22.25
CA ALA A 336 12.79 -6.72 -22.75
C ALA A 336 13.58 -7.30 -21.59
N MET A 337 14.06 -8.53 -21.75
CA MET A 337 15.03 -9.14 -20.85
C MET A 337 16.25 -9.60 -21.64
N PRO A 338 17.48 -9.22 -21.26
CA PRO A 338 18.69 -9.73 -21.88
C PRO A 338 18.84 -11.21 -21.57
N VAL A 339 19.27 -11.95 -22.60
CA VAL A 339 19.49 -13.39 -22.56
C VAL A 339 20.78 -13.72 -23.31
N LYS A 340 21.41 -14.85 -22.97
CA LYS A 340 22.64 -15.27 -23.63
C LYS A 340 22.40 -15.68 -25.10
N ASP A 341 21.29 -16.36 -25.35
CA ASP A 341 20.88 -16.82 -26.68
C ASP A 341 19.36 -16.65 -26.81
N SER A 342 18.93 -15.66 -27.60
CA SER A 342 17.52 -15.33 -27.74
C SER A 342 16.73 -16.37 -28.50
N LYS A 343 17.32 -17.06 -29.49
CA LYS A 343 16.65 -18.12 -30.25
C LYS A 343 16.43 -19.36 -29.38
N THR A 344 17.47 -19.79 -28.68
CA THR A 344 17.37 -20.94 -27.77
C THR A 344 16.38 -20.67 -26.65
N THR A 345 16.46 -19.51 -25.98
CA THR A 345 15.52 -19.13 -24.94
C THR A 345 14.08 -19.01 -25.47
N PHE A 346 13.89 -18.42 -26.66
CA PHE A 346 12.59 -18.31 -27.29
C PHE A 346 11.96 -19.69 -27.55
N ASN A 347 12.72 -20.63 -28.11
CA ASN A 347 12.23 -22.00 -28.36
C ASN A 347 11.84 -22.72 -27.06
N GLN A 348 12.61 -22.54 -25.98
CA GLN A 348 12.26 -23.07 -24.66
C GLN A 348 10.96 -22.46 -24.12
N LEU A 349 10.76 -21.15 -24.29
CA LEU A 349 9.53 -20.48 -23.89
C LEU A 349 8.33 -20.92 -24.73
N ALA A 350 8.53 -21.11 -26.04
CA ALA A 350 7.48 -21.58 -26.96
C ALA A 350 6.96 -22.97 -26.57
N ASP A 351 7.82 -23.86 -26.07
CA ASP A 351 7.42 -25.17 -25.55
C ASP A 351 6.76 -25.09 -24.17
N ARG A 352 7.31 -24.27 -23.26
CA ARG A 352 6.89 -24.24 -21.84
C ARG A 352 5.63 -23.44 -21.59
N LEU A 353 5.48 -22.26 -22.18
CA LEU A 353 4.38 -21.34 -21.83
C LEU A 353 2.98 -21.96 -22.10
N PRO A 354 2.72 -22.62 -23.24
CA PRO A 354 1.43 -23.28 -23.47
C PRO A 354 1.11 -24.32 -22.39
N LYS A 355 2.09 -25.16 -22.03
CA LYS A 355 1.93 -26.23 -21.01
C LYS A 355 1.64 -25.66 -19.63
N LEU A 356 2.21 -24.50 -19.30
CA LEU A 356 2.03 -23.87 -17.99
C LEU A 356 0.69 -23.16 -17.84
N PHE A 357 0.16 -22.56 -18.93
CA PHE A 357 -0.93 -21.59 -18.83
C PHE A 357 -2.22 -21.99 -19.56
N ASN A 358 -2.16 -22.73 -20.68
CA ASN A 358 -3.34 -22.90 -21.56
C ASN A 358 -4.51 -23.59 -20.86
N GLN A 359 -4.27 -24.60 -20.02
CA GLN A 359 -5.34 -25.23 -19.24
C GLN A 359 -6.14 -24.22 -18.42
N LYS A 360 -5.45 -23.28 -17.76
CA LYS A 360 -6.11 -22.24 -16.94
C LYS A 360 -6.77 -21.18 -17.82
N LEU A 361 -6.13 -20.79 -18.92
CA LEU A 361 -6.68 -19.79 -19.84
C LEU A 361 -7.98 -20.29 -20.48
N GLU A 362 -8.04 -21.56 -20.88
CA GLU A 362 -9.24 -22.21 -21.39
C GLU A 362 -10.36 -22.24 -20.34
N GLN A 363 -10.03 -22.62 -19.10
CA GLN A 363 -10.98 -22.60 -17.98
C GLN A 363 -11.59 -21.22 -17.77
N GLU A 364 -10.82 -20.15 -17.95
CA GLU A 364 -11.24 -18.75 -17.75
C GLU A 364 -11.85 -18.11 -19.02
N LYS A 365 -11.92 -18.85 -20.14
CA LYS A 365 -12.27 -18.30 -21.47
C LYS A 365 -11.41 -17.10 -21.86
N ALA A 366 -10.13 -17.16 -21.53
CA ALA A 366 -9.15 -16.10 -21.71
C ALA A 366 -8.19 -16.38 -22.87
N GLY A 367 -8.61 -17.13 -23.90
CA GLY A 367 -7.76 -17.47 -25.05
C GLY A 367 -6.69 -18.53 -24.75
N ASN A 368 -5.60 -18.52 -25.52
CA ASN A 368 -4.53 -19.52 -25.45
C ASN A 368 -3.20 -18.98 -25.99
N ILE A 369 -2.08 -19.48 -25.45
CA ILE A 369 -0.72 -19.16 -25.91
C ILE A 369 -0.35 -20.13 -27.03
N VAL A 370 0.12 -19.61 -28.16
CA VAL A 370 0.54 -20.39 -29.34
C VAL A 370 1.81 -19.82 -29.97
N LEU A 371 2.56 -20.69 -30.64
CA LEU A 371 3.63 -20.28 -31.53
C LEU A 371 3.05 -19.91 -32.89
N SER A 372 3.28 -18.66 -33.32
CA SER A 372 2.98 -18.20 -34.68
C SER A 372 4.21 -18.42 -35.56
N THR A 373 4.18 -19.48 -36.36
CA THR A 373 5.27 -19.86 -37.27
C THR A 373 5.52 -18.81 -38.36
N ASN A 374 4.46 -18.15 -38.86
CA ASN A 374 4.57 -17.12 -39.89
C ASN A 374 5.24 -15.81 -39.41
N LYS A 375 5.23 -15.55 -38.10
CA LYS A 375 5.75 -14.31 -37.50
C LYS A 375 6.93 -14.54 -36.56
N GLU A 376 7.39 -15.79 -36.43
CA GLU A 376 8.42 -16.21 -35.46
C GLU A 376 8.16 -15.63 -34.05
N SER A 377 6.92 -15.72 -33.58
CA SER A 377 6.48 -15.08 -32.33
C SER A 377 5.64 -16.03 -31.48
N ILE A 378 5.77 -15.93 -30.16
CA ILE A 378 4.82 -16.56 -29.23
C ILE A 378 3.73 -15.55 -28.99
N VAL A 379 2.47 -15.88 -29.26
CA VAL A 379 1.34 -14.96 -29.15
C VAL A 379 0.28 -15.50 -28.20
N TRP A 380 -0.33 -14.60 -27.45
CA TRP A 380 -1.55 -14.91 -26.72
C TRP A 380 -2.75 -14.63 -27.62
N SER A 381 -3.26 -15.70 -28.24
CA SER A 381 -4.41 -15.66 -29.14
C SER A 381 -5.74 -15.69 -28.39
N GLY A 382 -6.81 -15.22 -29.03
CA GLY A 382 -8.16 -15.23 -28.48
C GLY A 382 -8.48 -14.07 -27.54
N LEU A 383 -7.57 -13.10 -27.42
CA LEU A 383 -7.83 -11.85 -26.70
C LEU A 383 -8.43 -10.81 -27.65
N SER A 384 -9.43 -10.08 -27.15
CA SER A 384 -9.94 -8.90 -27.85
C SER A 384 -9.05 -7.70 -27.52
N MET A 385 -8.81 -6.83 -28.51
CA MET A 385 -8.18 -5.51 -28.40
C MET A 385 -6.68 -5.46 -28.07
N ILE A 386 -6.10 -6.46 -27.42
CA ILE A 386 -4.65 -6.55 -27.17
C ILE A 386 -4.06 -7.78 -27.86
N ALA A 387 -2.79 -7.71 -28.27
CA ALA A 387 -2.06 -8.80 -28.89
C ALA A 387 -0.71 -9.03 -28.17
N PRO A 388 -0.74 -9.63 -26.96
CA PRO A 388 0.48 -9.97 -26.24
C PRO A 388 1.34 -10.91 -27.07
N HIS A 389 2.61 -10.57 -27.21
CA HIS A 389 3.55 -11.37 -27.98
C HIS A 389 4.95 -11.34 -27.35
N LEU A 390 5.73 -12.38 -27.66
CA LEU A 390 7.16 -12.47 -27.40
C LEU A 390 7.91 -12.67 -28.72
N LEU A 391 9.09 -12.06 -28.82
CA LEU A 391 10.00 -12.17 -29.96
C LEU A 391 11.44 -12.37 -29.47
N ALA A 392 12.22 -13.13 -30.23
CA ALA A 392 13.68 -13.10 -30.10
C ALA A 392 14.22 -11.89 -30.88
N THR A 393 15.01 -11.04 -30.24
CA THR A 393 15.66 -9.89 -30.89
C THR A 393 17.17 -9.88 -30.61
N ASN A 394 17.92 -9.23 -31.49
CA ASN A 394 19.37 -9.10 -31.40
C ASN A 394 19.78 -7.68 -31.79
N GLU A 395 20.64 -7.07 -30.95
CA GLU A 395 21.15 -5.71 -31.11
C GLU A 395 22.62 -5.65 -30.72
N ALA A 396 23.28 -4.52 -30.98
CA ALA A 396 24.67 -4.29 -30.56
C ALA A 396 24.88 -4.43 -29.04
N ALA A 397 23.86 -4.10 -28.25
CA ALA A 397 23.89 -4.21 -26.79
C ALA A 397 23.74 -5.66 -26.27
N GLY A 398 23.32 -6.60 -27.12
CA GLY A 398 23.10 -8.00 -26.74
C GLY A 398 21.88 -8.64 -27.39
N GLN A 399 21.55 -9.84 -26.91
CA GLN A 399 20.36 -10.58 -27.34
C GLN A 399 19.26 -10.45 -26.28
N PHE A 400 18.02 -10.31 -26.72
CA PHE A 400 16.89 -10.09 -25.82
C PHE A 400 15.69 -10.96 -26.18
N ILE A 401 14.89 -11.30 -25.17
CA ILE A 401 13.48 -11.63 -25.38
C ILE A 401 12.69 -10.35 -25.21
N PHE A 402 12.06 -9.92 -26.30
CA PHE A 402 11.19 -8.75 -26.35
C PHE A 402 9.74 -9.18 -26.13
N ALA A 403 9.00 -8.38 -25.37
CA ALA A 403 7.60 -8.55 -25.09
C ALA A 403 6.83 -7.27 -25.41
N GLY A 404 5.61 -7.40 -25.93
CA GLY A 404 4.73 -6.26 -26.16
C GLY A 404 3.27 -6.66 -26.08
N LEU A 405 2.41 -5.71 -25.70
CA LEU A 405 0.95 -5.87 -25.77
C LEU A 405 0.37 -5.53 -27.16
N PHE A 406 1.15 -4.84 -27.99
CA PHE A 406 0.83 -4.41 -29.35
C PHE A 406 2.10 -4.44 -30.21
N PRO A 407 2.00 -4.60 -31.54
CA PRO A 407 3.16 -4.42 -32.41
C PRO A 407 3.84 -3.07 -32.17
N PRO A 408 5.19 -3.00 -32.17
CA PRO A 408 5.89 -1.74 -31.95
C PRO A 408 5.57 -0.75 -33.08
N PRO A 409 5.32 0.54 -32.79
CA PRO A 409 5.11 1.54 -33.81
C PRO A 409 6.40 1.77 -34.63
N PRO A 410 6.31 2.26 -35.87
CA PRO A 410 7.47 2.46 -36.75
C PRO A 410 8.42 3.61 -36.34
N SER A 411 8.39 4.05 -35.07
CA SER A 411 9.24 5.15 -34.59
C SER A 411 10.72 4.82 -34.70
N ARG A 412 11.51 5.78 -35.20
CA ARG A 412 12.97 5.70 -35.32
C ARG A 412 13.70 6.58 -34.31
N GLU A 413 12.97 7.28 -33.46
CA GLU A 413 13.56 8.17 -32.45
C GLU A 413 14.19 7.34 -31.32
N ALA A 414 15.47 7.60 -31.07
CA ALA A 414 16.21 6.98 -29.97
C ALA A 414 15.63 7.43 -28.61
N PRO A 415 15.77 6.64 -27.54
CA PRO A 415 15.33 7.07 -26.21
C PRO A 415 16.12 8.30 -25.73
N PRO A 416 15.56 9.12 -24.83
CA PRO A 416 16.25 10.30 -24.31
C PRO A 416 17.54 9.89 -23.62
N ARG A 417 18.64 10.56 -23.94
CA ARG A 417 19.97 10.22 -23.40
C ARG A 417 20.00 10.38 -21.88
N GLU A 418 19.38 11.44 -21.38
CA GLU A 418 19.30 11.80 -19.96
C GLU A 418 18.64 10.69 -19.15
N LEU A 419 17.68 9.97 -19.73
CA LEU A 419 16.99 8.84 -19.11
C LEU A 419 17.91 7.62 -18.98
N ILE A 420 18.69 7.33 -20.02
CA ILE A 420 19.66 6.22 -20.03
C ILE A 420 20.82 6.48 -19.05
N GLU A 421 21.25 7.74 -18.95
CA GLU A 421 22.30 8.17 -18.02
C GLU A 421 21.90 8.01 -16.53
N GLN A 422 20.59 8.00 -16.20
CA GLN A 422 20.14 7.71 -14.83
C GLN A 422 20.48 6.28 -14.37
N VAL A 423 20.66 5.34 -15.31
CA VAL A 423 20.82 3.91 -15.01
C VAL A 423 22.24 3.42 -15.32
N SER A 424 22.75 3.73 -16.51
CA SER A 424 23.91 3.08 -17.13
C SER A 424 25.19 3.04 -16.27
N SER A 425 25.45 4.06 -15.46
CA SER A 425 26.65 4.16 -14.62
C SER A 425 26.47 3.68 -13.17
N ARG A 426 25.24 3.32 -12.76
CA ARG A 426 24.90 3.05 -11.36
C ARG A 426 25.16 1.59 -11.00
N THR A 427 26.07 1.37 -10.04
CA THR A 427 26.53 0.04 -9.60
C THR A 427 25.78 -0.52 -8.38
N ASN A 428 24.98 0.29 -7.69
CA ASN A 428 24.18 -0.15 -6.54
C ASN A 428 22.66 -0.02 -6.77
N LEU A 429 22.25 0.25 -8.02
CA LEU A 429 20.86 0.46 -8.40
C LEU A 429 20.16 -0.88 -8.62
N VAL A 430 19.17 -1.18 -7.78
CA VAL A 430 18.35 -2.40 -7.84
C VAL A 430 17.16 -2.20 -8.77
N TYR A 431 16.53 -1.03 -8.69
CA TYR A 431 15.34 -0.67 -9.46
C TYR A 431 15.31 0.83 -9.73
N TYR A 432 15.01 1.19 -10.96
CA TYR A 432 14.72 2.55 -11.40
C TYR A 432 13.39 2.54 -12.13
N ASP A 433 12.55 3.52 -11.83
CA ASP A 433 11.31 3.76 -12.55
C ASP A 433 11.10 5.25 -12.73
N TRP A 434 10.81 5.63 -13.96
CA TRP A 434 10.30 6.95 -14.31
C TRP A 434 8.96 6.78 -15.01
N GLU A 435 7.99 7.61 -14.66
CA GLU A 435 6.75 7.73 -15.39
C GLU A 435 6.19 9.15 -15.39
N ILE A 436 5.43 9.47 -16.43
CA ILE A 436 4.45 10.55 -16.38
C ILE A 436 3.17 9.98 -15.76
N THR A 437 2.96 10.26 -14.47
CA THR A 437 1.93 9.63 -13.65
C THR A 437 0.52 9.89 -14.21
N GLN A 438 0.24 11.06 -14.76
CA GLN A 438 -1.04 11.35 -15.45
C GLN A 438 -1.33 10.33 -16.56
N HIS A 439 -0.38 10.11 -17.47
CA HIS A 439 -0.56 9.20 -18.60
C HIS A 439 -0.64 7.74 -18.15
N ARG A 440 0.24 7.34 -17.23
CA ARG A 440 0.25 5.97 -16.70
C ARG A 440 -1.00 5.64 -15.91
N LEU A 441 -1.53 6.56 -15.11
CA LEU A 441 -2.81 6.38 -14.44
C LEU A 441 -3.93 6.09 -15.45
N GLY A 442 -4.00 6.86 -16.54
CA GLY A 442 -4.96 6.63 -17.62
C GLY A 442 -4.82 5.25 -18.28
N HIS A 443 -3.58 4.82 -18.55
CA HIS A 443 -3.31 3.48 -19.11
C HIS A 443 -3.78 2.37 -18.15
N TRP A 444 -3.46 2.48 -16.87
CA TRP A 444 -3.86 1.48 -15.88
C TRP A 444 -5.38 1.44 -15.65
N GLN A 445 -6.04 2.59 -15.62
CA GLN A 445 -7.50 2.68 -15.55
C GLN A 445 -8.13 1.94 -16.74
N MET A 446 -7.67 2.23 -17.95
CA MET A 446 -8.19 1.58 -19.14
C MET A 446 -7.94 0.06 -19.10
N LEU A 447 -6.76 -0.40 -18.63
CA LEU A 447 -6.44 -1.83 -18.52
C LEU A 447 -7.37 -2.51 -17.51
N SER A 448 -7.63 -1.85 -16.39
CA SER A 448 -8.53 -2.37 -15.36
C SER A 448 -9.96 -2.53 -15.87
N LYS A 449 -10.43 -1.60 -16.72
CA LYS A 449 -11.76 -1.67 -17.36
C LYS A 449 -11.85 -2.77 -18.41
N MET A 450 -10.72 -3.22 -18.95
CA MET A 450 -10.65 -4.34 -19.89
C MET A 450 -10.56 -5.71 -19.25
N LEU A 451 -10.18 -5.82 -17.97
CA LEU A 451 -10.10 -7.13 -17.29
C LEU A 451 -11.39 -7.98 -17.39
N PRO A 452 -12.62 -7.41 -17.33
CA PRO A 452 -13.85 -8.15 -17.62
C PRO A 452 -13.93 -8.75 -19.03
N LEU A 453 -13.32 -8.13 -20.03
CA LEU A 453 -13.28 -8.66 -21.40
C LEU A 453 -12.21 -9.75 -21.54
N LEU A 454 -11.10 -9.63 -20.81
CA LEU A 454 -9.97 -10.58 -20.88
C LEU A 454 -10.21 -11.86 -20.05
N ALA A 455 -10.99 -11.77 -18.97
CA ALA A 455 -11.30 -12.90 -18.09
C ALA A 455 -12.74 -12.80 -17.55
N PRO A 456 -13.76 -13.00 -18.40
CA PRO A 456 -15.17 -12.71 -18.08
C PRO A 456 -15.74 -13.59 -16.95
N LYS A 457 -15.22 -14.81 -16.76
CA LYS A 457 -15.62 -15.64 -15.61
C LYS A 457 -15.16 -15.07 -14.27
N ARG A 458 -14.04 -14.35 -14.26
CA ARG A 458 -13.43 -13.79 -13.06
C ARG A 458 -13.91 -12.38 -12.75
N TYR A 459 -14.27 -11.62 -13.80
CA TYR A 459 -14.68 -10.23 -13.69
C TYR A 459 -15.97 -10.00 -14.50
N PRO A 460 -17.14 -9.81 -13.86
CA PRO A 460 -18.41 -9.61 -14.55
C PRO A 460 -18.43 -8.30 -15.35
N ILE A 461 -19.21 -8.27 -16.43
CA ILE A 461 -19.27 -7.15 -17.38
C ILE A 461 -20.26 -6.07 -16.89
N ALA A 462 -20.05 -4.81 -17.29
CA ALA A 462 -20.84 -3.65 -16.86
C ALA A 462 -22.38 -3.78 -17.01
N PRO A 463 -22.96 -4.32 -18.10
CA PRO A 463 -24.42 -4.46 -18.22
C PRO A 463 -25.02 -5.40 -17.17
N GLU A 464 -24.32 -6.48 -16.83
CA GLU A 464 -24.75 -7.41 -15.78
C GLU A 464 -24.70 -6.74 -14.41
N LEU A 465 -23.65 -5.97 -14.13
CA LEU A 465 -23.52 -5.20 -12.90
C LEU A 465 -24.65 -4.16 -12.76
N ILE A 466 -24.99 -3.43 -13.84
CA ILE A 466 -26.08 -2.45 -13.84
C ILE A 466 -27.43 -3.14 -13.62
N ALA A 467 -27.67 -4.30 -14.26
CA ALA A 467 -28.88 -5.08 -14.03
C ALA A 467 -28.99 -5.55 -12.58
N GLN A 468 -27.89 -6.06 -12.00
CA GLN A 468 -27.82 -6.47 -10.59
C GLN A 468 -28.04 -5.29 -9.64
N ALA A 469 -27.53 -4.09 -9.97
CA ALA A 469 -27.71 -2.89 -9.14
C ALA A 469 -29.17 -2.43 -9.00
N LYS A 470 -30.05 -2.82 -9.93
CA LYS A 470 -31.49 -2.53 -9.83
C LYS A 470 -32.12 -3.27 -8.65
N THR A 471 -31.68 -4.49 -8.37
CA THR A 471 -32.28 -5.39 -7.36
C THR A 471 -31.38 -5.66 -6.15
N ASN A 472 -30.08 -5.34 -6.23
CA ASN A 472 -29.10 -5.61 -5.19
C ASN A 472 -28.45 -4.31 -4.68
N GLN A 473 -28.76 -3.95 -3.44
CA GLN A 473 -28.27 -2.73 -2.79
C GLN A 473 -26.74 -2.73 -2.60
N THR A 474 -26.13 -3.90 -2.36
CA THR A 474 -24.67 -4.02 -2.24
C THR A 474 -24.01 -3.67 -3.57
N VAL A 475 -24.50 -4.23 -4.67
CA VAL A 475 -23.97 -3.95 -6.02
C VAL A 475 -24.19 -2.49 -6.40
N ARG A 476 -25.34 -1.91 -6.06
CA ARG A 476 -25.60 -0.47 -6.26
C ARG A 476 -24.59 0.40 -5.51
N THR A 477 -24.32 0.05 -4.26
CA THR A 477 -23.35 0.77 -3.41
C THR A 477 -21.95 0.66 -4.01
N GLU A 478 -21.51 -0.53 -4.40
CA GLU A 478 -20.21 -0.75 -5.04
C GLU A 478 -20.03 0.07 -6.33
N LEU A 479 -21.07 0.16 -7.17
CA LEU A 479 -21.03 0.97 -8.40
C LEU A 479 -20.94 2.47 -8.12
N SER A 480 -21.75 3.00 -7.20
CA SER A 480 -21.69 4.42 -6.82
C SER A 480 -20.32 4.80 -6.27
N GLN A 481 -19.72 3.90 -5.48
CA GLN A 481 -18.39 4.08 -4.93
C GLN A 481 -17.34 4.08 -6.06
N ARG A 482 -17.37 3.14 -7.00
CA ARG A 482 -16.48 3.18 -8.19
C ARG A 482 -16.55 4.52 -8.95
N ILE A 483 -17.75 5.07 -9.15
CA ILE A 483 -17.93 6.35 -9.85
C ILE A 483 -17.26 7.51 -9.10
N LEU A 484 -17.34 7.54 -7.76
CA LEU A 484 -16.67 8.56 -6.95
C LEU A 484 -15.16 8.57 -7.19
N HIS A 485 -14.57 7.38 -7.20
CA HIS A 485 -13.13 7.19 -7.36
C HIS A 485 -12.63 7.51 -8.77
N GLU A 486 -13.37 7.10 -9.81
CA GLU A 486 -13.04 7.46 -11.19
C GLU A 486 -13.09 8.98 -11.40
N ARG A 487 -14.09 9.66 -10.81
CA ARG A 487 -14.17 11.12 -10.81
C ARG A 487 -12.97 11.75 -10.12
N TRP A 488 -12.65 11.30 -8.90
CA TRP A 488 -11.47 11.78 -8.18
C TRP A 488 -10.18 11.62 -9.00
N GLN A 489 -9.92 10.42 -9.54
CA GLN A 489 -8.72 10.17 -10.34
C GLN A 489 -8.64 11.07 -11.57
N SER A 490 -9.76 11.28 -12.30
CA SER A 490 -9.79 12.19 -13.46
C SER A 490 -9.47 13.65 -13.11
N LYS A 491 -9.78 14.07 -11.88
CA LYS A 491 -9.60 15.45 -11.40
C LYS A 491 -8.23 15.68 -10.78
N VAL A 492 -7.64 14.64 -10.19
CA VAL A 492 -6.25 14.67 -9.71
C VAL A 492 -5.27 14.54 -10.87
N ALA A 493 -5.58 13.78 -11.91
CA ALA A 493 -4.67 13.49 -13.02
C ALA A 493 -3.95 14.72 -13.63
N PRO A 494 -4.58 15.88 -13.87
CA PRO A 494 -3.91 17.06 -14.40
C PRO A 494 -2.81 17.65 -13.50
N PHE A 495 -2.78 17.29 -12.22
CA PHE A 495 -1.75 17.73 -11.27
C PHE A 495 -0.56 16.77 -11.21
N LEU A 496 -0.57 15.66 -11.97
CA LEU A 496 0.39 14.57 -11.86
C LEU A 496 1.38 14.57 -13.03
N GLY A 497 2.60 15.04 -12.81
CA GLY A 497 3.67 14.99 -13.80
C GLY A 497 4.61 13.79 -13.63
N ASN A 498 5.91 14.08 -13.77
CA ASN A 498 6.98 13.11 -13.60
C ASN A 498 7.03 12.55 -12.18
N THR A 499 7.08 11.23 -12.09
CA THR A 499 7.45 10.49 -10.88
C THR A 499 8.71 9.69 -11.17
N ILE A 500 9.69 9.77 -10.27
CA ILE A 500 10.94 9.01 -10.32
C ILE A 500 11.04 8.21 -9.03
N THR A 501 11.26 6.90 -9.15
CA THR A 501 11.53 5.98 -8.03
C THR A 501 12.87 5.31 -8.25
N GLU A 502 13.80 5.48 -7.32
CA GLU A 502 15.07 4.79 -7.28
C GLU A 502 15.08 3.86 -6.06
N VAL A 503 15.55 2.63 -6.24
CA VAL A 503 15.85 1.69 -5.15
C VAL A 503 17.31 1.28 -5.25
N THR A 504 18.06 1.55 -4.20
CA THR A 504 19.50 1.26 -4.14
C THR A 504 19.82 0.32 -2.98
N LEU A 505 20.84 -0.52 -3.16
CA LEU A 505 21.46 -1.26 -2.07
C LEU A 505 22.46 -0.33 -1.37
N VAL A 506 22.16 0.05 -0.13
CA VAL A 506 22.99 0.99 0.65
C VAL A 506 23.88 0.28 1.67
N ALA A 507 23.49 -0.93 2.08
CA ALA A 507 24.31 -1.87 2.86
C ALA A 507 23.94 -3.31 2.45
N PRO A 508 24.75 -4.34 2.81
CA PRO A 508 24.48 -5.73 2.40
C PRO A 508 23.07 -6.23 2.72
N ASN A 509 22.44 -5.74 3.78
CA ASN A 509 21.07 -6.08 4.19
C ASN A 509 20.12 -4.88 4.17
N GLU A 510 20.47 -3.76 3.53
CA GLU A 510 19.66 -2.54 3.57
C GLU A 510 19.45 -1.98 2.17
N ILE A 511 18.19 -1.73 1.83
CA ILE A 511 17.81 -1.00 0.62
C ILE A 511 17.21 0.36 1.00
N GLU A 512 17.51 1.37 0.20
CA GLU A 512 16.87 2.68 0.28
C GLU A 512 16.09 2.92 -1.01
N MET A 513 14.79 3.16 -0.88
CA MET A 513 13.94 3.69 -1.93
C MET A 513 13.76 5.19 -1.72
N ILE A 514 14.07 5.96 -2.76
CA ILE A 514 13.76 7.38 -2.83
C ILE A 514 12.80 7.59 -4.01
N ARG A 515 11.69 8.27 -3.75
CA ARG A 515 10.75 8.69 -4.78
C ARG A 515 10.53 10.18 -4.73
N ARG A 516 10.52 10.81 -5.90
CA ARG A 516 9.99 12.15 -6.12
C ARG A 516 8.71 12.03 -6.94
N SER A 517 7.61 12.55 -6.41
CA SER A 517 6.29 12.49 -7.05
C SER A 517 5.41 13.64 -6.57
N HIS A 518 4.23 13.82 -7.15
CA HIS A 518 3.35 14.93 -6.76
C HIS A 518 2.57 14.62 -5.46
N ILE A 519 2.21 13.35 -5.23
CA ILE A 519 1.40 12.89 -4.09
C ILE A 519 1.89 11.61 -3.40
N GLY A 520 3.12 11.18 -3.67
CA GLY A 520 3.75 10.00 -3.05
C GLY A 520 3.61 8.68 -3.83
N PHE A 521 2.77 8.66 -4.87
CA PHE A 521 2.37 7.43 -5.57
C PHE A 521 2.59 7.50 -7.08
N THR A 522 2.83 6.34 -7.69
CA THR A 522 2.78 6.14 -9.15
C THR A 522 1.33 5.97 -9.63
N GLY A 523 1.11 6.01 -10.94
CA GLY A 523 -0.22 5.84 -11.55
C GLY A 523 -0.81 4.46 -11.26
N PHE A 524 0.04 3.44 -11.21
CA PHE A 524 -0.36 2.08 -10.82
C PHE A 524 -0.80 2.04 -9.36
N GLU A 525 0.01 2.61 -8.46
CA GLU A 525 -0.28 2.62 -7.03
C GLU A 525 -1.55 3.43 -6.71
N LEU A 526 -1.80 4.55 -7.41
CA LEU A 526 -3.02 5.33 -7.28
C LEU A 526 -4.26 4.55 -7.69
N LEU A 527 -4.19 3.73 -8.74
CA LEU A 527 -5.28 2.84 -9.11
C LEU A 527 -5.57 1.82 -8.01
N TYR A 528 -4.52 1.16 -7.48
CA TYR A 528 -4.67 0.15 -6.44
C TYR A 528 -5.16 0.73 -5.12
N LEU A 529 -4.58 1.85 -4.68
CA LEU A 529 -5.00 2.59 -3.50
C LEU A 529 -6.47 2.96 -3.62
N SER A 530 -6.86 3.55 -4.75
CA SER A 530 -8.24 3.92 -5.01
C SER A 530 -9.17 2.71 -4.94
N ASN A 531 -8.81 1.58 -5.55
CA ASN A 531 -9.60 0.35 -5.48
C ASN A 531 -9.72 -0.20 -4.05
N TRP A 532 -8.68 -0.09 -3.24
CA TRP A 532 -8.72 -0.51 -1.83
C TRP A 532 -9.60 0.39 -0.97
N LEU A 533 -9.44 1.71 -1.08
CA LEU A 533 -10.29 2.70 -0.40
C LEU A 533 -11.77 2.54 -0.80
N ASN A 534 -12.02 2.07 -2.03
CA ASN A 534 -13.35 1.82 -2.58
C ASN A 534 -14.02 0.53 -2.08
N ASP A 535 -13.26 -0.44 -1.54
CA ASP A 535 -13.84 -1.69 -1.04
C ASP A 535 -14.84 -1.34 0.09
N PRO A 536 -16.09 -1.85 0.07
CA PRO A 536 -17.05 -1.62 1.17
C PRO A 536 -16.55 -2.14 2.52
N ARG A 537 -15.62 -3.11 2.48
CA ARG A 537 -14.93 -3.62 3.66
C ARG A 537 -13.68 -2.84 3.96
N PHE A 538 -13.32 -1.77 3.26
CA PHE A 538 -12.21 -0.92 3.70
C PHE A 538 -12.45 -0.52 5.16
N PRO A 539 -11.42 -0.61 6.03
CA PRO A 539 -10.00 -0.85 5.73
C PRO A 539 -9.56 -2.32 5.64
N LEU A 540 -10.46 -3.27 5.81
CA LEU A 540 -10.22 -4.71 5.71
C LEU A 540 -9.75 -5.10 4.30
N PHE A 541 -8.73 -5.96 4.20
CA PHE A 541 -8.27 -6.48 2.91
C PHE A 541 -9.13 -7.64 2.40
N ARG A 542 -9.43 -7.63 1.10
CA ARG A 542 -9.98 -8.80 0.39
C ARG A 542 -8.92 -9.90 0.31
N GLU A 543 -9.21 -11.11 0.79
CA GLU A 543 -8.61 -12.27 0.13
C GLU A 543 -9.31 -12.44 -1.22
N PRO A 544 -8.57 -12.61 -2.34
CA PRO A 544 -9.21 -12.99 -3.58
C PRO A 544 -10.00 -14.26 -3.30
N SER A 545 -11.32 -14.15 -3.22
CA SER A 545 -12.16 -15.32 -3.08
C SER A 545 -11.90 -16.17 -4.31
N ALA A 546 -11.66 -17.47 -4.10
CA ALA A 546 -11.87 -18.43 -5.17
C ALA A 546 -13.30 -18.20 -5.71
N PRO A 547 -13.53 -18.28 -7.03
CA PRO A 547 -14.88 -18.19 -7.55
C PRO A 547 -15.78 -19.16 -6.77
N PRO A 548 -17.04 -18.80 -6.51
CA PRO A 548 -17.97 -19.71 -5.86
C PRO A 548 -17.93 -21.04 -6.62
N GLN A 549 -17.55 -22.11 -5.93
CA GLN A 549 -17.73 -23.45 -6.48
C GLN A 549 -19.24 -23.60 -6.69
N LYS A 550 -19.64 -23.72 -7.94
CA LYS A 550 -20.99 -24.17 -8.29
C LYS A 550 -21.08 -25.66 -8.06
#